data_AF-F5HQW1-F1
#
_entry.id   AF-F5HQW1-F1
#
_cell.length_a   1.000
_cell.length_b   1.000
_cell.length_c   1.000
_cell.angle_alpha   90.00
_cell.angle_beta   90.00
_cell.angle_gamma   90.00
#
_symmetry.space_group_name_H-M   'P 1'
#
loop_
_entity.id
_entity.type
_entity.pdbx_description
1 polymer ?
#
loop_
_entity_poly.entity_id
_entity_poly.type
_entity_poly.pdbx_seq_one_letter_code
_entity_poly.pdbx_strand_id
1 'polypeptide(L)'
;DLAKNNKGSRVLVVCSEIPASIFRRPDKNHIVTQALFGDGASALIVGSDPDFPKEHPLFKIVSTTQTILPNTERAMNLQLREEGLTVHLHKDVPQMTSKNIEETLVNVFLPLGIRDWNS
;
A
#
# COMPACT_ATOMS: atom_id res chain seq x y z
N ASP A 1 -1.07 4.08 -15.19
CA ASP A 1 -1.15 4.41 -16.63
C ASP A 1 -2.41 4.03 -17.37
N LEU A 2 -3.08 2.91 -17.08
CA LEU A 2 -4.25 2.46 -17.85
C LEU A 2 -5.30 3.56 -18.08
N ALA A 3 -5.69 4.28 -17.02
CA ALA A 3 -6.66 5.37 -17.10
C ALA A 3 -6.17 6.59 -17.91
N LYS A 4 -4.89 6.95 -17.79
CA LYS A 4 -4.28 8.13 -18.44
C LYS A 4 -3.94 7.86 -19.91
N ASN A 5 -3.53 6.63 -20.23
CA ASN A 5 -3.04 6.26 -21.56
C ASN A 5 -4.16 5.84 -22.52
N ASN A 6 -5.40 5.68 -22.03
CA ASN A 6 -6.55 5.28 -22.83
C ASN A 6 -7.67 6.32 -22.67
N LYS A 7 -7.84 7.18 -23.68
CA LYS A 7 -8.81 8.27 -23.64
C LYS A 7 -10.22 7.75 -23.37
N GLY A 8 -10.91 8.37 -22.41
CA GLY A 8 -12.29 8.01 -22.04
C GLY A 8 -12.41 6.75 -21.18
N SER A 9 -11.30 6.09 -20.84
CA SER A 9 -11.34 4.91 -19.97
C SER A 9 -11.71 5.30 -18.53
N ARG A 10 -12.42 4.38 -17.87
CA ARG A 10 -12.70 4.40 -16.43
C ARG A 10 -12.31 3.03 -15.88
N VAL A 11 -11.39 3.04 -14.93
CA VAL A 11 -10.78 1.84 -14.37
C VAL A 11 -11.38 1.60 -12.99
N LEU A 12 -12.02 0.45 -12.81
CA LEU A 12 -12.41 -0.05 -11.49
C LEU A 12 -11.20 -0.71 -10.83
N VAL A 13 -10.77 -0.15 -9.70
CA VAL A 13 -9.75 -0.74 -8.83
C VAL A 13 -10.46 -1.32 -7.62
N VAL A 14 -10.22 -2.59 -7.30
CA VAL A 14 -10.81 -3.28 -6.16
C VAL A 14 -9.70 -3.91 -5.32
N CYS A 15 -9.71 -3.64 -4.03
CA CYS A 15 -8.92 -4.36 -3.04
C CYS A 15 -9.88 -5.13 -2.14
N SER A 16 -9.70 -6.44 -1.99
CA SER A 16 -10.51 -7.28 -1.12
C SER A 16 -9.58 -8.23 -0.38
N GLU A 17 -9.46 -8.03 0.91
CA GLU A 17 -8.53 -8.77 1.76
C GLU A 17 -9.34 -9.57 2.78
N ILE A 18 -9.17 -10.89 2.74
CA ILE A 18 -9.75 -11.82 3.71
C ILE A 18 -8.59 -12.66 4.27
N PRO A 19 -8.07 -12.35 5.46
CA PRO A 19 -6.95 -13.06 6.10
C PRO A 19 -7.28 -14.50 6.57
N ALA A 20 -8.26 -15.18 5.98
CA ALA A 20 -8.60 -16.56 6.33
C ALA A 20 -7.39 -17.52 6.16
N SER A 21 -6.54 -17.27 5.17
CA SER A 21 -5.34 -18.09 4.91
C SER A 21 -4.25 -17.94 5.97
N ILE A 22 -4.21 -16.83 6.72
CA ILE A 22 -3.23 -16.61 7.79
C ILE A 22 -3.76 -17.02 9.17
N PHE A 23 -5.08 -17.24 9.30
CA PHE A 23 -5.73 -17.59 10.55
C PHE A 23 -5.21 -18.93 11.07
N ARG A 24 -4.77 -18.95 12.33
CA ARG A 24 -4.17 -20.13 12.95
C ARG A 24 -4.29 -20.06 14.47
N ARG A 25 -4.00 -21.19 15.12
CA ARG A 25 -3.88 -21.26 16.58
C ARG A 25 -2.90 -20.20 17.08
N PRO A 26 -3.23 -19.45 18.15
CA PRO A 26 -2.32 -18.47 18.71
C PRO A 26 -1.01 -19.09 19.19
N ASP A 27 0.11 -18.48 18.80
CA ASP A 27 1.44 -18.71 19.37
C ASP A 27 2.19 -17.38 19.49
N LYS A 28 3.31 -17.37 20.23
CA LYS A 28 4.06 -16.14 20.51
C LYS A 28 4.62 -15.46 19.25
N ASN A 29 4.88 -16.21 18.18
CA ASN A 29 5.47 -15.70 16.95
C ASN A 29 4.42 -15.07 16.02
N HIS A 30 3.16 -15.52 16.11
CA HIS A 30 2.08 -15.08 15.22
C HIS A 30 1.02 -14.20 15.89
N ILE A 31 1.10 -13.97 17.21
CA ILE A 31 0.08 -13.18 17.94
C ILE A 31 -0.08 -11.76 17.39
N VAL A 32 1.01 -11.13 16.97
CA VAL A 32 0.98 -9.78 16.36
C VAL A 32 0.21 -9.82 15.04
N THR A 33 0.53 -10.77 14.16
CA THR A 33 -0.19 -10.99 12.90
C THR A 33 -1.68 -11.23 13.14
N GLN A 34 -2.05 -12.12 14.08
CA GLN A 34 -3.46 -12.42 14.37
C GLN A 34 -4.23 -11.22 14.94
N ALA A 35 -3.55 -10.34 15.68
CA ALA A 35 -4.17 -9.14 16.26
C ALA A 35 -4.30 -7.98 15.27
N LEU A 36 -3.46 -7.91 14.24
CA LEU A 36 -3.40 -6.79 13.30
C LEU A 36 -4.33 -6.96 12.10
N PHE A 37 -4.47 -8.17 11.57
CA PHE A 37 -5.19 -8.38 10.31
C PHE A 37 -6.68 -8.63 10.55
N GLY A 38 -7.52 -7.96 9.75
CA GLY A 38 -8.95 -8.15 9.70
C GLY A 38 -9.46 -8.12 8.26
N ASP A 39 -10.73 -8.46 8.10
CA ASP A 39 -11.38 -8.55 6.79
C ASP A 39 -11.81 -7.16 6.29
N GLY A 40 -11.72 -6.93 4.99
CA GLY A 40 -12.20 -5.68 4.39
C GLY A 40 -12.14 -5.65 2.88
N ALA A 41 -12.97 -4.79 2.28
CA ALA A 41 -12.93 -4.52 0.85
C ALA A 41 -13.14 -3.03 0.56
N SER A 42 -12.51 -2.55 -0.51
CA SER A 42 -12.65 -1.18 -1.01
C SER A 42 -12.62 -1.16 -2.54
N ALA A 43 -13.25 -0.15 -3.13
CA ALA A 43 -13.28 0.04 -4.57
C ALA A 43 -13.14 1.52 -4.93
N LEU A 44 -12.42 1.80 -6.02
CA LEU A 44 -12.26 3.14 -6.59
C LEU A 44 -12.52 3.12 -8.10
N ILE A 45 -13.10 4.20 -8.61
CA ILE A 45 -13.12 4.48 -10.06
C ILE A 45 -12.03 5.51 -10.35
N VAL A 46 -11.09 5.14 -11.21
CA VAL A 46 -9.97 5.99 -11.62
C VAL A 46 -10.08 6.30 -13.11
N GLY A 47 -10.00 7.57 -13.47
CA GLY A 47 -10.10 8.07 -14.84
C GLY A 47 -9.24 9.31 -15.07
N SER A 48 -8.93 9.62 -16.32
CA SER A 48 -8.46 10.95 -16.73
C SER A 48 -9.60 11.75 -17.38
N ASP A 49 -9.42 13.06 -17.44
CA ASP A 49 -10.31 14.00 -18.13
C ASP A 49 -11.78 13.84 -17.67
N PRO A 50 -12.09 14.25 -16.43
CA PRO A 50 -13.40 14.03 -15.86
C PRO A 50 -14.49 14.82 -16.60
N ASP A 51 -15.65 14.19 -16.81
CA ASP A 51 -16.86 14.85 -17.33
C ASP A 51 -17.58 15.54 -16.17
N PHE A 52 -17.16 16.77 -15.82
CA PHE A 52 -17.60 17.50 -14.62
C PHE A 52 -19.12 17.55 -14.36
N PRO A 53 -20.00 17.62 -15.38
CA PRO A 53 -21.44 17.49 -15.18
C PRO A 53 -21.91 16.14 -14.60
N LYS A 54 -21.15 15.05 -14.79
CA LYS A 54 -21.49 13.68 -14.37
C LYS A 54 -20.56 13.12 -13.31
N GLU A 55 -19.34 13.64 -13.24
CA GLU A 55 -18.26 13.11 -12.43
C GLU A 55 -17.76 14.14 -11.43
N HIS A 56 -17.55 13.69 -10.20
CA HIS A 56 -17.07 14.51 -9.10
C HIS A 56 -15.71 13.98 -8.62
N PRO A 57 -14.59 14.49 -9.14
CA PRO A 57 -13.26 14.04 -8.73
C PRO A 57 -13.02 14.28 -7.23
N LEU A 58 -12.61 13.24 -6.51
CA LEU A 58 -12.30 13.34 -5.07
C LEU A 58 -10.84 13.72 -4.82
N PHE A 59 -9.92 13.10 -5.56
CA PHE A 59 -8.48 13.32 -5.47
C PHE A 59 -7.84 13.22 -6.86
N LYS A 60 -6.64 13.77 -7.00
CA LYS A 60 -5.81 13.64 -8.20
C LYS A 60 -4.52 12.89 -7.88
N ILE A 61 -4.23 11.84 -8.65
CA ILE A 61 -2.94 11.15 -8.60
C ILE A 61 -1.95 11.97 -9.43
N VAL A 62 -1.01 12.65 -8.75
CA VAL A 62 -0.02 13.54 -9.39
C VAL A 62 1.22 12.76 -9.82
N SER A 63 1.73 11.91 -8.95
CA SER A 63 2.90 11.06 -9.16
C SER A 63 2.75 9.76 -8.38
N THR A 64 3.50 8.74 -8.79
CA THR A 64 3.63 7.46 -8.10
C THR A 64 5.10 7.06 -8.12
N THR A 65 5.66 6.71 -6.97
CA THR A 65 7.03 6.18 -6.85
C THR A 65 7.03 4.97 -5.94
N GLN A 66 8.05 4.13 -6.06
CA GLN A 66 8.28 2.97 -5.21
C GLN A 66 9.78 2.79 -5.00
N THR A 67 10.16 2.35 -3.79
CA THR A 67 11.53 1.98 -3.47
C THR A 67 11.55 0.66 -2.70
N ILE A 68 12.64 -0.09 -2.83
CA ILE A 68 12.91 -1.28 -2.03
C ILE A 68 14.05 -0.91 -1.08
N LEU A 69 13.80 -1.00 0.22
CA LEU A 69 14.82 -0.65 1.21
C LEU A 69 15.96 -1.68 1.20
N PRO A 70 17.22 -1.26 1.12
CA PRO A 70 18.35 -2.20 1.07
C PRO A 70 18.46 -2.99 2.37
N ASN A 71 18.84 -4.27 2.27
CA ASN A 71 19.04 -5.18 3.41
C ASN A 71 17.75 -5.44 4.24
N THR A 72 16.57 -5.36 3.61
CA THR A 72 15.26 -5.61 4.26
C THR A 72 14.54 -6.84 3.71
N GLU A 73 15.23 -7.69 2.95
CA GLU A 73 14.65 -8.83 2.21
C GLU A 73 13.91 -9.82 3.12
N ARG A 74 14.35 -9.93 4.38
CA ARG A 74 13.74 -10.82 5.38
C ARG A 74 12.89 -10.08 6.42
N ALA A 75 12.67 -8.78 6.26
CA ALA A 75 11.93 -7.98 7.24
C ALA A 75 10.44 -8.37 7.28
N MET A 76 9.85 -8.74 6.14
CA MET A 76 8.49 -9.25 6.03
C MET A 76 8.50 -10.45 5.07
N ASN A 77 8.26 -11.66 5.60
CA ASN A 77 8.22 -12.88 4.79
C ASN A 77 6.84 -13.53 4.88
N LEU A 78 6.29 -13.87 3.71
CA LEU A 78 5.03 -14.59 3.59
C LEU A 78 5.32 -15.93 2.89
N GLN A 79 5.00 -17.04 3.55
CA GLN A 79 5.25 -18.40 3.05
C GLN A 79 3.94 -19.16 2.93
N LEU A 80 3.53 -19.46 1.69
CA LEU A 80 2.39 -20.33 1.45
C LEU A 80 2.78 -21.79 1.61
N ARG A 81 2.05 -22.51 2.47
CA ARG A 81 2.22 -23.94 2.78
C ARG A 81 0.86 -24.63 2.78
N GLU A 82 0.85 -25.95 2.97
CA GLU A 82 -0.39 -26.73 3.10
C GLU A 82 -1.26 -26.27 4.28
N GLU A 83 -0.63 -25.76 5.34
CA GLU A 83 -1.27 -25.16 6.52
C GLU A 83 -1.74 -23.72 6.31
N GLY A 84 -1.71 -23.20 5.08
CA GLY A 84 -2.05 -21.82 4.75
C GLY A 84 -0.83 -20.90 4.66
N LEU A 85 -1.06 -19.61 4.89
CA LEU A 85 -0.07 -18.55 4.70
C LEU A 85 0.60 -18.18 6.02
N THR A 86 1.88 -18.52 6.16
CA THR A 86 2.69 -18.20 7.33
C THR A 86 3.37 -16.84 7.16
N VAL A 87 3.09 -15.91 8.08
CA VAL A 87 3.60 -14.54 8.04
C VAL A 87 4.65 -14.36 9.15
N HIS A 88 5.85 -13.96 8.75
CA HIS A 88 6.93 -13.60 9.66
C HIS A 88 7.26 -12.11 9.49
N LEU A 89 7.01 -11.33 10.54
CA LEU A 89 7.31 -9.90 10.59
C LEU A 89 8.47 -9.67 11.56
N HIS A 90 9.53 -9.03 11.08
CA HIS A 90 10.60 -8.58 11.95
C HIS A 90 10.11 -7.40 12.81
N LYS A 91 10.42 -7.43 14.11
CA LYS A 91 9.97 -6.39 15.06
C LYS A 91 10.42 -4.97 14.69
N ASP A 92 11.52 -4.85 13.95
CA ASP A 92 12.12 -3.56 13.58
C ASP A 92 11.59 -3.01 12.25
N VAL A 93 10.58 -3.66 11.61
CA VAL A 93 9.94 -3.13 10.39
C VAL A 93 9.53 -1.65 10.54
N PRO A 94 8.86 -1.23 11.63
CA PRO A 94 8.51 0.19 11.81
C PRO A 94 9.73 1.11 11.86
N GLN A 95 10.83 0.67 12.48
CA GLN A 95 12.06 1.44 12.58
C GLN A 95 12.80 1.52 11.22
N MET A 96 12.79 0.43 10.44
CA MET A 96 13.34 0.42 9.09
C MET A 96 12.56 1.39 8.19
N THR A 97 11.23 1.38 8.25
CA THR A 97 10.40 2.32 7.50
C THR A 97 10.65 3.77 7.92
N SER A 98 10.65 4.07 9.23
CA SER A 98 10.79 5.46 9.72
C SER A 98 12.14 6.09 9.36
N LYS A 99 13.22 5.29 9.32
CA LYS A 99 14.55 5.77 8.92
C LYS A 99 14.67 6.15 7.45
N ASN A 100 13.80 5.62 6.57
CA ASN A 100 13.94 5.77 5.12
C ASN A 100 12.79 6.57 4.47
N ILE A 101 11.71 6.86 5.21
CA ILE A 101 10.54 7.55 4.65
C ILE A 101 10.85 8.99 4.21
N GLU A 102 11.72 9.70 4.94
CA GLU A 102 12.05 11.10 4.67
C GLU A 102 12.70 11.27 3.28
N GLU A 103 13.64 10.40 2.92
CA GLU A 103 14.27 10.42 1.60
C GLU A 103 13.24 10.25 0.48
N THR A 104 12.27 9.36 0.67
CA THR A 104 11.18 9.15 -0.29
C THR A 104 10.31 10.41 -0.42
N LEU A 105 9.98 11.06 0.70
CA LEU A 105 9.20 12.30 0.72
C LEU A 105 9.95 13.44 0.03
N VAL A 106 11.23 13.63 0.32
CA VAL A 106 12.08 14.64 -0.34
C VAL A 106 12.10 14.43 -1.85
N ASN A 107 12.33 13.20 -2.31
CA ASN A 107 12.39 12.89 -3.74
C ASN A 107 11.08 13.19 -4.48
N VAL A 108 9.93 13.02 -3.82
CA VAL A 108 8.60 13.30 -4.40
C VAL A 108 8.25 14.79 -4.35
N PHE A 109 8.56 15.47 -3.25
CA PHE A 109 8.09 16.84 -2.99
C PHE A 109 9.05 17.92 -3.46
N LEU A 110 10.36 17.66 -3.53
CA LEU A 110 11.36 18.64 -3.97
C LEU A 110 11.08 19.17 -5.39
N PRO A 111 10.71 18.33 -6.40
CA PRO A 111 10.33 18.82 -7.72
C PRO A 111 9.07 19.69 -7.75
N LEU A 112 8.23 19.58 -6.72
CA LEU A 112 7.01 20.37 -6.55
C LEU A 112 7.24 21.66 -5.76
N GLY A 113 8.47 21.90 -5.29
CA GLY A 113 8.81 23.05 -4.45
C GLY A 113 8.30 22.97 -3.00
N ILE A 114 7.80 21.80 -2.57
CA ILE A 114 7.27 21.57 -1.22
C ILE A 114 8.42 21.11 -0.31
N ARG A 115 8.63 21.82 0.79
CA ARG A 115 9.72 21.55 1.76
C ARG A 115 9.23 21.25 3.18
N ASP A 116 8.05 21.73 3.52
CA ASP A 116 7.36 21.36 4.75
C ASP A 116 6.01 20.76 4.37
N TRP A 117 5.89 19.45 4.55
CA TRP A 117 4.68 18.67 4.26
C TRP A 117 3.88 18.35 5.53
N ASN A 118 4.30 18.87 6.68
CA ASN A 118 3.62 18.72 7.97
C ASN A 118 2.98 20.03 8.47
N SER A 119 3.02 21.10 7.68
CA SER A 119 2.41 22.40 8.01
C SER A 119 0.89 22.36 8.12
#